data_AF-A0A3L8DW43-F1
#
_entry.id   AF-A0A3L8DW43-F1
#
_cell.length_a   1.000
_cell.length_b   1.000
_cell.length_c   1.000
_cell.angle_alpha   90.00
_cell.angle_beta   90.00
_cell.angle_gamma   90.00
#
_symmetry.space_group_name_H-M   'P 1'
#
loop_
_entity.id
_entity.type
_entity.pdbx_description
1 polymer ?
#
loop_
_entity_poly.entity_id
_entity_poly.type
_entity_poly.pdbx_seq_one_letter_code
_entity_poly.pdbx_strand_id
1 'polypeptide(L)'
;MLINYLSINHSRRRYKQECNYSYLSVQFWYYTVVGRTSMKTVVALCLLAVFCTVHANPLDILRQGVERARNDVRDTINKLDRLRSNTVQKTVSESVHSLSNQKMLLIKFSDTMIKAIKNQTEAAKAKSKNAQTCYDNALNLFNGIKATAMQNGDQCVETAKTSIKNQLAFIDDLISVGQQHVARLDSIFPNCFSGNIFQMQQCVALQLGQANQLVKNWFAGANRAEWTAASASRDISRQSNICIASVFKPTNDQITDATYAAYECIKNL
;
A
#
# COMPACT_ATOMS: atom_id res chain seq x y z
N MET A 1 8.80 4.79 21.31
CA MET A 1 10.07 4.20 21.82
C MET A 1 9.85 2.75 22.32
N LEU A 2 9.11 1.90 21.59
CA LEU A 2 8.73 0.54 22.04
C LEU A 2 8.66 -0.52 20.92
N ILE A 3 8.96 -0.17 19.66
CA ILE A 3 8.84 -1.10 18.52
C ILE A 3 10.18 -1.82 18.21
N ASN A 4 11.32 -1.31 18.71
CA ASN A 4 12.63 -1.95 18.55
C ASN A 4 12.84 -3.23 19.38
N TYR A 5 11.90 -3.59 20.29
CA TYR A 5 12.02 -4.80 21.11
C TYR A 5 11.42 -6.06 20.46
N LEU A 6 10.58 -5.92 19.43
CA LEU A 6 9.88 -7.07 18.82
C LEU A 6 10.65 -7.70 17.65
N SER A 7 11.40 -6.89 16.87
CA SER A 7 12.20 -7.43 15.75
C SER A 7 13.43 -8.22 16.24
N ILE A 8 14.05 -7.81 17.35
CA ILE A 8 15.18 -8.53 17.97
C ILE A 8 14.72 -9.86 18.60
N ASN A 9 13.49 -9.94 19.11
CA ASN A 9 12.95 -11.16 19.72
C ASN A 9 12.52 -12.22 18.71
N HIS A 10 12.07 -11.83 17.51
CA HIS A 10 11.66 -12.81 16.50
C HIS A 10 12.87 -13.55 15.88
N SER A 11 14.02 -12.89 15.77
CA SER A 11 15.28 -13.50 15.31
C SER A 11 15.95 -14.36 16.38
N ARG A 12 15.80 -14.00 17.67
CA ARG A 12 16.27 -14.84 18.79
C ARG A 12 15.47 -16.15 18.95
N ARG A 13 14.16 -16.16 18.63
CA ARG A 13 13.35 -17.39 18.74
C ARG A 13 13.68 -18.42 17.66
N ARG A 14 13.98 -18.01 16.42
CA ARG A 14 14.39 -18.96 15.37
C ARG A 14 15.76 -19.59 15.64
N TYR A 15 16.73 -18.80 16.10
CA TYR A 15 18.04 -19.33 16.50
C TYR A 15 17.97 -20.31 17.67
N LYS A 16 17.04 -20.10 18.63
CA LYS A 16 16.85 -21.02 19.77
C LYS A 16 16.12 -22.31 19.38
N GLN A 17 15.33 -22.30 18.31
CA GLN A 17 14.57 -23.47 17.84
C GLN A 17 15.44 -24.41 16.99
N GLU A 18 16.38 -23.87 16.22
CA GLU A 18 17.33 -24.65 15.42
C GLU A 18 18.45 -25.28 16.29
N CYS A 19 18.88 -24.63 17.38
CA CYS A 19 19.81 -25.26 18.33
C CYS A 19 19.18 -26.35 19.22
N ASN A 20 17.85 -26.37 19.40
CA ASN A 20 17.17 -27.40 20.21
C ASN A 20 16.85 -28.68 19.44
N TYR A 21 16.74 -28.63 18.11
CA TYR A 21 16.45 -29.82 17.29
C TYR A 21 17.66 -30.76 17.13
N SER A 22 18.87 -30.23 17.24
CA SER A 22 20.10 -31.02 17.24
C SER A 22 20.46 -31.63 18.61
N TYR A 23 19.89 -31.13 19.70
CA TYR A 23 20.13 -31.68 21.04
C TYR A 23 19.19 -32.86 21.38
N LEU A 24 17.99 -32.89 20.80
CA LEU A 24 16.99 -33.94 21.07
C LEU A 24 17.16 -35.22 20.25
N SER A 25 17.88 -35.18 19.12
CA SER A 25 18.19 -36.38 18.32
C SER A 25 19.40 -37.17 18.82
N VAL A 26 20.21 -36.61 19.72
CA VAL A 26 21.37 -37.30 20.32
C VAL A 26 21.01 -38.01 21.64
N GLN A 27 19.90 -37.64 22.30
CA GLN A 27 19.49 -38.30 23.54
C GLN A 27 18.67 -39.58 23.34
N PHE A 28 18.17 -39.87 22.13
CA PHE A 28 17.33 -41.05 21.91
C PHE A 28 18.08 -42.35 21.58
N TRP A 29 19.42 -42.32 21.50
CA TRP A 29 20.24 -43.52 21.25
C TRP A 29 21.10 -43.96 22.44
N TYR A 30 20.95 -43.33 23.62
CA TYR A 30 21.79 -43.65 24.78
C TYR A 30 21.21 -44.69 25.76
N TYR A 31 20.01 -45.23 25.48
CA TYR A 31 19.39 -46.28 26.31
C TYR A 31 19.06 -47.52 25.48
N THR A 32 20.09 -48.26 25.11
CA THR A 32 20.08 -49.73 24.96
C THR A 32 21.50 -50.17 24.69
N VAL A 33 21.89 -51.35 25.18
CA VAL A 33 23.24 -51.94 25.13
C VAL A 33 24.14 -51.57 26.32
N VAL A 34 23.72 -51.99 27.52
CA VAL A 34 24.66 -52.50 28.52
C VAL A 34 25.04 -53.92 28.07
N GLY A 35 26.27 -54.08 27.58
CA GLY A 35 26.75 -55.35 27.06
C GLY A 35 28.27 -55.41 26.94
N ARG A 36 28.93 -55.48 28.10
CA ARG A 36 30.19 -56.23 28.34
C ARG A 36 31.39 -55.99 27.39
N THR A 37 32.47 -55.49 28.01
CA THR A 37 33.91 -55.51 27.66
C THR A 37 34.58 -54.21 27.17
N SER A 38 35.77 -53.99 27.76
CA SER A 38 36.87 -53.11 27.35
C SER A 38 36.68 -51.60 27.45
N MET A 39 37.04 -51.12 28.64
CA MET A 39 37.24 -49.74 29.07
C MET A 39 38.45 -49.07 28.37
N LYS A 40 38.48 -48.98 27.03
CA LYS A 40 39.51 -48.19 26.29
C LYS A 40 38.99 -47.47 25.03
N THR A 41 37.77 -47.74 24.56
CA THR A 41 37.28 -47.23 23.26
C THR A 41 36.22 -46.12 23.35
N VAL A 42 35.78 -45.74 24.55
CA VAL A 42 34.74 -44.70 24.74
C VAL A 42 35.32 -43.28 24.78
N VAL A 43 36.62 -43.14 25.09
CA VAL A 43 37.28 -41.82 25.14
C VAL A 43 37.54 -41.24 23.73
N ALA A 44 37.58 -42.09 22.69
CA ALA A 44 37.84 -41.65 21.32
C ALA A 44 36.61 -41.01 20.62
N LEU A 45 35.39 -41.37 21.02
CA LEU A 45 34.16 -40.89 20.36
C LEU A 45 33.67 -39.52 20.88
N CYS A 46 34.00 -39.15 22.12
CA CYS A 46 33.71 -37.82 22.66
C CYS A 46 34.68 -36.73 22.16
N LEU A 47 35.85 -37.10 21.64
CA LEU A 47 36.83 -36.16 21.08
C LEU A 47 36.51 -35.72 19.64
N LEU A 48 35.70 -36.49 18.90
CA LEU A 48 35.28 -36.12 17.53
C LEU A 48 34.10 -35.13 17.51
N ALA A 49 33.30 -35.04 18.58
CA ALA A 49 32.20 -34.09 18.68
C ALA A 49 32.66 -32.65 18.99
N VAL A 50 33.91 -32.44 19.41
CA VAL A 50 34.47 -31.12 19.76
C VAL A 50 35.00 -30.37 18.52
N PHE A 51 35.24 -31.07 17.41
CA PHE A 51 35.73 -30.45 16.16
C PHE A 51 34.64 -29.99 15.18
N CYS A 52 33.36 -30.13 15.54
CA CYS A 52 32.27 -29.42 14.86
C CYS A 52 32.11 -27.97 15.37
N THR A 53 33.16 -27.36 15.92
CA THR A 53 33.25 -25.90 15.95
C THR A 53 33.47 -25.45 14.52
N VAL A 54 32.36 -25.25 13.80
CA VAL A 54 32.33 -24.58 12.49
C VAL A 54 33.21 -23.34 12.66
N HIS A 55 34.42 -23.39 12.09
CA HIS A 55 35.30 -22.23 12.02
C HIS A 55 34.61 -21.26 11.07
N ALA A 56 33.69 -20.47 11.60
CA ALA A 56 33.08 -19.38 10.87
C ALA A 56 34.22 -18.43 10.49
N ASN A 57 34.66 -18.51 9.24
CA ASN A 57 35.65 -17.60 8.71
C ASN A 57 35.13 -16.18 8.98
N PRO A 58 35.90 -15.28 9.61
CA PRO A 58 35.44 -13.93 9.89
C PRO A 58 34.93 -13.20 8.63
N LEU A 59 35.43 -13.57 7.45
CA LEU A 59 34.93 -13.06 6.18
C LEU A 59 33.50 -13.55 5.85
N ASP A 60 33.12 -14.78 6.22
CA ASP A 60 31.77 -15.31 6.03
C ASP A 60 30.77 -14.59 6.94
N ILE A 61 31.17 -14.25 8.17
CA ILE A 61 30.34 -13.44 9.09
C ILE A 61 30.07 -12.07 8.48
N LEU A 62 31.08 -11.44 7.89
CA LEU A 62 30.96 -10.15 7.20
C LEU A 62 30.09 -10.27 5.94
N ARG A 63 30.24 -11.36 5.19
CA ARG A 63 29.39 -11.65 4.01
C ARG A 63 27.92 -11.74 4.39
N GLN A 64 27.60 -12.55 5.41
CA GLN A 64 26.26 -12.64 5.96
C GLN A 64 25.76 -11.29 6.50
N GLY A 65 26.65 -10.45 7.02
CA GLY A 65 26.32 -9.08 7.45
C GLY A 65 25.86 -8.19 6.30
N VAL A 66 26.62 -8.17 5.20
CA VAL A 66 26.26 -7.43 3.98
C VAL A 66 24.96 -7.97 3.37
N GLU A 67 24.82 -9.29 3.27
CA GLU A 67 23.61 -9.92 2.72
C GLU A 67 22.35 -9.61 3.53
N ARG A 68 22.43 -9.65 4.86
CA ARG A 68 21.31 -9.29 5.74
C ARG A 68 20.91 -7.83 5.55
N ALA A 69 21.86 -6.90 5.63
CA ALA A 69 21.59 -5.48 5.45
C ALA A 69 20.94 -5.20 4.08
N ARG A 70 21.44 -5.87 3.03
CA ARG A 70 20.90 -5.74 1.67
C ARG A 70 19.46 -6.26 1.58
N ASN A 71 19.19 -7.42 2.16
CA ASN A 71 17.86 -8.02 2.15
C ASN A 71 16.87 -7.15 2.94
N ASP A 72 17.27 -6.61 4.10
CA ASP A 72 16.43 -5.70 4.89
C ASP A 72 16.05 -4.43 4.11
N VAL A 73 17.00 -3.87 3.34
CA VAL A 73 16.73 -2.73 2.44
C VAL A 73 15.77 -3.13 1.33
N ARG A 74 16.02 -4.26 0.63
CA ARG A 74 15.12 -4.74 -0.45
C ARG A 74 13.71 -5.02 0.03
N ASP A 75 13.56 -5.66 1.19
CA ASP A 75 12.26 -5.95 1.78
C ASP A 75 11.51 -4.67 2.12
N THR A 76 12.23 -3.64 2.58
CA THR A 76 11.62 -2.35 2.90
C THR A 76 11.24 -1.57 1.64
N ILE A 77 12.05 -1.61 0.58
CA ILE A 77 11.67 -1.08 -0.75
C ILE A 77 10.36 -1.74 -1.23
N ASN A 78 10.28 -3.07 -1.16
CA ASN A 78 9.07 -3.80 -1.57
C ASN A 78 7.85 -3.43 -0.73
N LYS A 79 8.02 -3.16 0.57
CA LYS A 79 6.94 -2.66 1.43
C LYS A 79 6.50 -1.25 1.05
N LEU A 80 7.44 -0.35 0.74
CA LEU A 80 7.16 1.01 0.31
C LEU A 80 6.39 1.03 -1.01
N ASP A 81 6.80 0.22 -1.98
CA ASP A 81 6.12 0.11 -3.28
C ASP A 81 4.67 -0.39 -3.13
N ARG A 82 4.48 -1.46 -2.34
CA ARG A 82 3.14 -1.97 -2.00
C ARG A 82 2.30 -0.92 -1.26
N LEU A 83 2.89 -0.22 -0.29
CA LEU A 83 2.20 0.84 0.46
C LEU A 83 1.67 1.91 -0.49
N ARG A 84 2.50 2.37 -1.42
CA ARG A 84 2.13 3.37 -2.43
C ARG A 84 0.99 2.86 -3.30
N SER A 85 1.13 1.70 -3.93
CA SER A 85 0.11 1.12 -4.79
C SER A 85 -1.23 0.93 -4.06
N ASN A 86 -1.20 0.34 -2.86
CA ASN A 86 -2.40 0.09 -2.07
C ASN A 86 -3.08 1.38 -1.63
N THR A 87 -2.30 2.41 -1.29
CA THR A 87 -2.85 3.69 -0.85
C THR A 87 -3.53 4.40 -2.03
N VAL A 88 -2.88 4.48 -3.19
CA VAL A 88 -3.49 5.04 -4.41
C VAL A 88 -4.78 4.30 -4.75
N GLN A 89 -4.74 2.96 -4.81
CA GLN A 89 -5.90 2.14 -5.15
C GLN A 89 -7.05 2.37 -4.17
N LYS A 90 -6.77 2.37 -2.86
CA LYS A 90 -7.78 2.59 -1.82
C LYS A 90 -8.44 3.97 -1.96
N THR A 91 -7.65 5.04 -2.01
CA THR A 91 -8.17 6.42 -2.12
C THR A 91 -9.03 6.61 -3.36
N VAL A 92 -8.57 6.10 -4.52
CA VAL A 92 -9.31 6.21 -5.78
C VAL A 92 -10.59 5.38 -5.73
N SER A 93 -10.54 4.16 -5.18
CA SER A 93 -11.72 3.30 -5.04
C SER A 93 -12.79 3.93 -4.15
N GLU A 94 -12.40 4.57 -3.04
CA GLU A 94 -13.33 5.31 -2.17
C GLU A 94 -13.99 6.48 -2.92
N SER A 95 -13.21 7.21 -3.72
CA SER A 95 -13.69 8.34 -4.53
C SER A 95 -14.66 7.90 -5.62
N VAL A 96 -14.34 6.82 -6.34
CA VAL A 96 -15.20 6.20 -7.36
C VAL A 96 -16.51 5.70 -6.74
N HIS A 97 -16.43 5.04 -5.58
CA HIS A 97 -17.62 4.55 -4.89
C HIS A 97 -18.57 5.70 -4.49
N SER A 98 -18.00 6.77 -3.92
CA SER A 98 -18.75 7.99 -3.58
C SER A 98 -19.45 8.60 -4.79
N LEU A 99 -18.72 8.74 -5.91
CA LEU A 99 -19.27 9.24 -7.16
C LEU A 99 -20.39 8.35 -7.70
N SER A 100 -20.20 7.04 -7.69
CA SER A 100 -21.20 6.07 -8.15
C SER A 100 -22.51 6.18 -7.37
N ASN A 101 -22.43 6.35 -6.05
CA ASN A 101 -23.60 6.56 -5.22
C ASN A 101 -24.34 7.84 -5.59
N GLN A 102 -23.63 8.94 -5.81
CA GLN A 102 -24.23 10.22 -6.21
C GLN A 102 -24.84 10.18 -7.61
N LYS A 103 -24.18 9.52 -8.58
CA LYS A 103 -24.75 9.29 -9.92
C LYS A 103 -26.06 8.51 -9.85
N MET A 104 -26.11 7.45 -9.04
CA MET A 104 -27.34 6.65 -8.86
C MET A 104 -28.48 7.47 -8.26
N LEU A 105 -28.19 8.26 -7.21
CA LEU A 105 -29.19 9.13 -6.58
C LEU A 105 -29.72 10.19 -7.56
N LEU A 106 -28.83 10.81 -8.33
CA LEU A 106 -29.20 11.80 -9.34
C LEU A 106 -30.11 11.21 -10.42
N ILE A 107 -29.77 10.03 -10.94
CA ILE A 107 -30.59 9.33 -11.95
C ILE A 107 -31.98 9.07 -11.40
N LYS A 108 -32.07 8.48 -10.20
CA LYS A 108 -33.36 8.19 -9.56
C LYS A 108 -34.20 9.45 -9.32
N PHE A 109 -33.56 10.53 -8.87
CA PHE A 109 -34.21 11.81 -8.65
C PHE A 109 -34.73 12.42 -9.96
N SER A 110 -33.87 12.50 -10.98
CA SER A 110 -34.22 12.97 -12.33
C SER A 110 -35.38 12.19 -12.93
N ASP A 111 -35.35 10.86 -12.86
CA ASP A 111 -36.37 10.00 -13.48
C ASP A 111 -37.73 10.20 -12.81
N THR A 112 -37.73 10.39 -11.48
CA THR A 112 -38.94 10.71 -10.71
C THR A 112 -39.56 12.02 -11.18
N MET A 113 -38.74 13.06 -11.34
CA MET A 113 -39.19 14.38 -11.78
C MET A 113 -39.68 14.36 -13.24
N ILE A 114 -38.95 13.72 -14.17
CA ILE A 114 -39.39 13.58 -15.57
C ILE A 114 -40.72 12.82 -15.65
N LYS A 115 -40.90 11.76 -14.85
CA LYS A 115 -42.14 11.01 -14.81
C LYS A 115 -43.31 11.88 -14.33
N ALA A 116 -43.08 12.75 -13.34
CA ALA A 116 -44.09 13.68 -12.86
C ALA A 116 -44.51 14.69 -13.95
N ILE A 117 -43.53 15.27 -14.68
CA ILE A 117 -43.80 16.16 -15.83
C ILE A 117 -44.57 15.43 -16.93
N LYS A 118 -44.19 14.18 -17.23
CA LYS A 118 -44.91 13.34 -18.21
C LYS A 118 -46.38 13.15 -17.81
N ASN A 119 -46.65 12.81 -16.56
CA ASN A 119 -48.02 12.64 -16.08
C ASN A 119 -48.84 13.93 -16.20
N GLN A 120 -48.26 15.09 -15.89
CA GLN A 120 -48.92 16.39 -16.09
C GLN A 120 -49.17 16.70 -17.57
N THR A 121 -48.23 16.33 -18.44
CA THR A 121 -48.34 16.48 -19.89
C THR A 121 -49.51 15.66 -20.44
N GLU A 122 -49.65 14.40 -20.01
CA GLU A 122 -50.78 13.54 -20.41
C GLU A 122 -52.13 14.08 -19.87
N ALA A 123 -52.14 14.60 -18.65
CA ALA A 123 -53.33 15.23 -18.07
C ALA A 123 -53.76 16.50 -18.84
N ALA A 124 -52.81 17.30 -19.33
CA ALA A 124 -53.09 18.44 -20.20
C ALA A 124 -53.61 18.01 -21.57
N LYS A 125 -53.04 16.95 -22.14
CA LYS A 125 -53.48 16.35 -23.41
C LYS A 125 -54.92 15.85 -23.34
N ALA A 126 -55.32 15.24 -22.22
CA ALA A 126 -56.71 14.85 -21.98
C ALA A 126 -57.70 16.03 -21.96
N LYS A 127 -57.20 17.26 -21.73
CA LYS A 127 -57.95 18.52 -21.82
C LYS A 127 -57.78 19.23 -23.18
N SER A 128 -57.31 18.50 -24.20
CA SER A 128 -57.03 19.04 -25.54
C SER A 128 -55.94 20.13 -25.60
N LYS A 129 -55.07 20.21 -24.58
CA LYS A 129 -53.89 21.10 -24.58
C LYS A 129 -52.65 20.32 -25.04
N ASN A 130 -51.93 20.81 -26.06
CA ASN A 130 -50.71 20.15 -26.54
C ASN A 130 -49.50 20.58 -25.70
N ALA A 131 -49.19 19.79 -24.67
CA ALA A 131 -48.07 20.04 -23.76
C ALA A 131 -46.75 19.34 -24.12
N GLN A 132 -46.68 18.67 -25.29
CA GLN A 132 -45.53 17.83 -25.65
C GLN A 132 -44.22 18.63 -25.69
N THR A 133 -44.24 19.84 -26.25
CA THR A 133 -43.05 20.71 -26.32
C THR A 133 -42.50 21.05 -24.93
N CYS A 134 -43.37 21.26 -23.93
CA CYS A 134 -42.93 21.51 -22.55
C CYS A 134 -42.18 20.30 -21.97
N TYR A 135 -42.69 19.08 -22.23
CA TYR A 135 -42.05 17.84 -21.81
C TYR A 135 -40.70 17.62 -22.51
N ASP A 136 -40.64 17.77 -23.84
CA ASP A 136 -39.43 17.54 -24.62
C ASP A 136 -38.30 18.51 -24.22
N ASN A 137 -38.66 19.79 -24.00
CA ASN A 137 -37.72 20.80 -23.52
C ASN A 137 -37.17 20.45 -22.13
N ALA A 138 -38.05 20.02 -21.21
CA ALA A 138 -37.63 19.61 -19.87
C ALA A 138 -36.71 18.38 -19.93
N LEU A 139 -37.06 17.38 -20.74
CA LEU A 139 -36.24 16.18 -20.94
C LEU A 139 -34.83 16.53 -21.45
N ASN A 140 -34.74 17.40 -22.46
CA ASN A 140 -33.47 17.85 -23.02
C ASN A 140 -32.63 18.61 -21.97
N LEU A 141 -33.25 19.52 -21.22
CA LEU A 141 -32.58 20.27 -20.16
C LEU A 141 -32.04 19.33 -19.06
N PHE A 142 -32.83 18.36 -18.62
CA PHE A 142 -32.41 17.37 -17.63
C PHE A 142 -31.24 16.53 -18.12
N ASN A 143 -31.24 16.12 -19.40
CA ASN A 143 -30.13 15.38 -19.99
C ASN A 143 -28.85 16.21 -20.01
N GLY A 144 -28.93 17.51 -20.35
CA GLY A 144 -27.80 18.43 -20.31
C GLY A 144 -27.24 18.63 -18.90
N ILE A 145 -28.12 18.86 -17.92
CA ILE A 145 -27.75 19.00 -16.50
C ILE A 145 -27.05 17.73 -15.99
N LYS A 146 -27.64 16.55 -16.24
CA LYS A 146 -27.05 15.26 -15.83
C LYS A 146 -25.69 15.02 -16.48
N ALA A 147 -25.56 15.25 -17.79
CA ALA A 147 -24.31 15.03 -18.51
C ALA A 147 -23.18 15.90 -17.91
N THR A 148 -23.47 17.17 -17.64
CA THR A 148 -22.52 18.11 -17.02
C THR A 148 -22.12 17.65 -15.61
N ALA A 149 -23.10 17.24 -14.79
CA ALA A 149 -22.83 16.75 -13.44
C ALA A 149 -22.00 15.46 -13.45
N MET A 150 -22.27 14.54 -14.37
CA MET A 150 -21.49 13.31 -14.52
C MET A 150 -20.04 13.61 -14.90
N GLN A 151 -19.82 14.50 -15.87
CA GLN A 151 -18.48 14.91 -16.30
C GLN A 151 -17.70 15.59 -15.18
N ASN A 152 -18.30 16.55 -14.48
CA ASN A 152 -17.67 17.25 -13.36
C ASN A 152 -17.37 16.30 -12.20
N GLY A 153 -18.26 15.32 -11.95
CA GLY A 153 -18.03 14.27 -10.98
C GLY A 153 -16.84 13.37 -11.33
N ASP A 154 -16.68 12.99 -12.60
CA ASP A 154 -15.52 12.23 -13.08
C ASP A 154 -14.21 13.03 -12.91
N GLN A 155 -14.26 14.35 -13.15
CA GLN A 155 -13.11 15.23 -12.92
C GLN A 155 -12.70 15.29 -11.43
N CYS A 156 -13.63 15.22 -10.48
CA CYS A 156 -13.31 15.12 -9.06
C CYS A 156 -12.46 13.86 -8.75
N VAL A 157 -12.81 12.72 -9.36
CA VAL A 157 -12.07 11.46 -9.17
C VAL A 157 -10.67 11.52 -9.78
N GLU A 158 -10.53 12.04 -11.01
CA GLU A 158 -9.21 12.18 -11.64
C GLU A 158 -8.31 13.19 -10.89
N THR A 159 -8.91 14.23 -10.30
CA THR A 159 -8.21 15.17 -9.41
C THR A 159 -7.73 14.48 -8.14
N ALA A 160 -8.56 13.64 -7.52
CA ALA A 160 -8.19 12.86 -6.34
C ALA A 160 -7.04 11.89 -6.64
N LYS A 161 -7.14 11.16 -7.77
CA LYS A 161 -6.11 10.24 -8.26
C LYS A 161 -4.76 10.92 -8.52
N THR A 162 -4.77 12.09 -9.14
CA THR A 162 -3.55 12.87 -9.40
C THR A 162 -2.96 13.38 -8.10
N SER A 163 -3.81 13.95 -7.23
CA SER A 163 -3.38 14.49 -5.94
C SER A 163 -2.77 13.44 -5.02
N ILE A 164 -3.36 12.24 -4.92
CA ILE A 164 -2.80 11.18 -4.08
C ILE A 164 -1.46 10.67 -4.63
N LYS A 165 -1.30 10.55 -5.96
CA LYS A 165 -0.01 10.18 -6.56
C LYS A 165 1.07 11.22 -6.22
N ASN A 166 0.75 12.50 -6.34
CA ASN A 166 1.68 13.58 -6.02
C ASN A 166 2.05 13.60 -4.53
N GLN A 167 1.07 13.43 -3.64
CA GLN A 167 1.32 13.37 -2.19
C GLN A 167 2.16 12.14 -1.76
N LEU A 168 2.21 11.10 -2.58
CA LEU A 168 3.00 9.89 -2.34
C LEU A 168 4.35 9.89 -3.08
N ALA A 169 4.71 10.96 -3.79
CA ALA A 169 5.99 11.04 -4.52
C ALA A 169 7.22 10.87 -3.60
N PHE A 170 7.12 11.25 -2.32
CA PHE A 170 8.18 11.02 -1.35
C PHE A 170 8.50 9.52 -1.16
N ILE A 171 7.55 8.61 -1.43
CA ILE A 171 7.80 7.17 -1.39
C ILE A 171 8.71 6.75 -2.56
N ASP A 172 8.53 7.37 -3.73
CA ASP A 172 9.39 7.12 -4.90
C ASP A 172 10.83 7.57 -4.60
N ASP A 173 11.01 8.71 -3.91
CA ASP A 173 12.31 9.17 -3.43
C ASP A 173 12.93 8.18 -2.41
N LEU A 174 12.14 7.69 -1.46
CA LEU A 174 12.61 6.69 -0.49
C LEU A 174 13.02 5.39 -1.17
N ILE A 175 12.29 4.93 -2.20
CA ILE A 175 12.64 3.74 -2.99
C ILE A 175 13.96 3.96 -3.71
N SER A 176 14.14 5.12 -4.38
CA SER A 176 15.36 5.49 -5.08
C SER A 176 16.59 5.50 -4.15
N VAL A 177 16.48 6.14 -2.99
CA VAL A 177 17.54 6.13 -1.97
C VAL A 177 17.83 4.71 -1.47
N GLY A 178 16.79 3.89 -1.27
CA GLY A 178 16.93 2.49 -0.93
C GLY A 178 17.73 1.71 -1.99
N GLN A 179 17.45 1.91 -3.27
CA GLN A 179 18.19 1.27 -4.37
C GLN A 179 19.67 1.67 -4.37
N GLN A 180 19.99 2.92 -4.06
CA GLN A 180 21.38 3.37 -3.89
C GLN A 180 22.07 2.64 -2.72
N HIS A 181 21.36 2.40 -1.62
CA HIS A 181 21.89 1.60 -0.51
C HIS A 181 22.12 0.14 -0.89
N VAL A 182 21.23 -0.48 -1.67
CA VAL A 182 21.44 -1.83 -2.22
C VAL A 182 22.71 -1.88 -3.06
N ALA A 183 22.88 -0.94 -4.01
CA ALA A 183 24.06 -0.88 -4.87
C ALA A 183 25.35 -0.68 -4.05
N ARG A 184 25.31 0.19 -3.03
CA ARG A 184 26.45 0.38 -2.12
C ARG A 184 26.81 -0.91 -1.40
N LEU A 185 25.83 -1.63 -0.85
CA LEU A 185 26.05 -2.90 -0.15
C LEU A 185 26.60 -3.98 -1.09
N ASP A 186 26.07 -4.09 -2.30
CA ASP A 186 26.55 -5.03 -3.33
C ASP A 186 27.99 -4.72 -3.77
N SER A 187 28.41 -3.45 -3.72
CA SER A 187 29.77 -3.03 -4.08
C SER A 187 30.84 -3.27 -3.00
N ILE A 188 30.46 -3.59 -1.75
CA ILE A 188 31.42 -3.70 -0.63
C ILE A 188 32.49 -4.75 -0.91
N PHE A 189 32.10 -5.96 -1.30
CA PHE A 189 33.03 -7.06 -1.55
C PHE A 189 33.95 -6.79 -2.74
N PRO A 190 33.44 -6.37 -3.92
CA PRO A 190 34.28 -5.96 -5.04
C PRO A 190 35.28 -4.85 -4.68
N ASN A 191 34.83 -3.82 -3.96
CA ASN A 191 35.68 -2.68 -3.60
C ASN A 191 36.75 -3.01 -2.55
N CYS A 192 36.57 -4.10 -1.80
CA CYS A 192 37.50 -4.53 -0.76
C CYS A 192 38.36 -5.73 -1.17
N PHE A 193 38.31 -6.14 -2.44
CA PHE A 193 39.10 -7.27 -2.92
C PHE A 193 40.60 -7.00 -2.75
N SER A 194 41.28 -7.92 -2.06
CA SER A 194 42.74 -7.89 -1.85
C SER A 194 43.27 -9.32 -1.84
N GLY A 195 44.52 -9.49 -2.27
CA GLY A 195 45.24 -10.76 -2.10
C GLY A 195 45.52 -11.11 -0.63
N ASN A 196 45.33 -10.16 0.29
CA ASN A 196 45.47 -10.35 1.73
C ASN A 196 44.10 -10.42 2.43
N ILE A 197 43.79 -11.57 3.03
CA ILE A 197 42.52 -11.84 3.70
C ILE A 197 42.22 -10.88 4.87
N PHE A 198 43.24 -10.47 5.63
CA PHE A 198 43.06 -9.56 6.77
C PHE A 198 42.73 -8.14 6.29
N GLN A 199 43.39 -7.68 5.22
CA GLN A 199 43.07 -6.39 4.60
C GLN A 199 41.65 -6.37 4.04
N MET A 200 41.23 -7.45 3.39
CA MET A 200 39.87 -7.61 2.88
C MET A 200 38.84 -7.57 4.03
N GLN A 201 39.06 -8.32 5.10
CA GLN A 201 38.18 -8.33 6.27
C GLN A 201 38.04 -6.94 6.90
N GLN A 202 39.16 -6.24 7.12
CA GLN A 202 39.15 -4.89 7.70
C GLN A 202 38.40 -3.89 6.82
N CYS A 203 38.65 -3.92 5.50
CA CYS A 203 37.95 -3.06 4.54
C CYS A 203 36.44 -3.32 4.55
N VAL A 204 36.01 -4.59 4.47
CA VAL A 204 34.58 -4.95 4.45
C VAL A 204 33.92 -4.53 5.75
N ALA A 205 34.55 -4.75 6.91
CA ALA A 205 34.00 -4.33 8.20
C ALA A 205 33.78 -2.82 8.28
N LEU A 206 34.75 -2.01 7.81
CA LEU A 206 34.66 -0.55 7.78
C LEU A 206 33.54 -0.08 6.84
N GLN A 207 33.50 -0.58 5.60
CA GLN A 207 32.49 -0.17 4.63
C GLN A 207 31.09 -0.60 5.04
N LEU A 208 30.92 -1.80 5.59
CA LEU A 208 29.64 -2.28 6.13
C LEU A 208 29.18 -1.42 7.32
N GLY A 209 30.10 -1.06 8.22
CA GLY A 209 29.81 -0.15 9.33
C GLY A 209 29.25 1.20 8.86
N GLN A 210 29.88 1.80 7.85
CA GLN A 210 29.42 3.05 7.25
C GLN A 210 28.07 2.90 6.53
N ALA A 211 27.90 1.84 5.72
CA ALA A 211 26.67 1.57 5.01
C ALA A 211 25.48 1.39 5.97
N ASN A 212 25.69 0.68 7.09
CA ASN A 212 24.66 0.46 8.10
C ASN A 212 24.19 1.76 8.76
N GLN A 213 25.08 2.74 8.98
CA GLN A 213 24.66 4.04 9.52
C GLN A 213 23.75 4.80 8.55
N LEU A 214 24.08 4.78 7.25
CA LEU A 214 23.25 5.42 6.23
C LEU A 214 21.88 4.72 6.10
N VAL A 215 21.87 3.39 6.04
CA VAL A 215 20.66 2.57 6.00
C VAL A 215 19.77 2.82 7.22
N LYS A 216 20.35 2.98 8.41
CA LYS A 216 19.59 3.28 9.64
C LYS A 216 18.84 4.61 9.56
N ASN A 217 19.47 5.64 9.00
CA ASN A 217 18.82 6.93 8.79
C ASN A 217 17.68 6.84 7.77
N TRP A 218 17.90 6.10 6.69
CA TRP A 218 16.87 5.84 5.69
C TRP A 218 15.65 5.08 6.25
N PHE A 219 15.87 4.08 7.11
CA PHE A 219 14.77 3.35 7.77
C PHE A 219 13.86 4.27 8.61
N ALA A 220 14.39 5.34 9.20
CA ALA A 220 13.55 6.29 9.93
C ALA A 220 12.52 6.99 9.01
N GLY A 221 12.91 7.29 7.76
CA GLY A 221 12.00 7.82 6.75
C GLY A 221 10.98 6.77 6.30
N ALA A 222 11.46 5.56 5.97
CA ALA A 222 10.59 4.46 5.56
C ALA A 222 9.52 4.11 6.63
N ASN A 223 9.90 4.11 7.90
CA ASN A 223 8.98 3.83 9.01
C ASN A 223 7.89 4.90 9.20
N ARG A 224 8.09 6.12 8.71
CA ARG A 224 7.08 7.20 8.75
C ARG A 224 6.15 7.17 7.54
N ALA A 225 6.56 6.50 6.45
CA ALA A 225 5.83 6.51 5.19
C ALA A 225 4.38 6.04 5.34
N GLU A 226 4.14 5.01 6.16
CA GLU A 226 2.78 4.48 6.38
C GLU A 226 1.84 5.52 6.98
N TRP A 227 2.28 6.22 8.03
CA TRP A 227 1.47 7.26 8.67
C TRP A 227 1.21 8.44 7.73
N THR A 228 2.23 8.89 7.00
CA THR A 228 2.12 9.98 6.03
C THR A 228 1.16 9.61 4.90
N ALA A 229 1.30 8.41 4.33
CA ALA A 229 0.44 7.89 3.27
C ALA A 229 -1.02 7.76 3.72
N ALA A 230 -1.24 7.24 4.94
CA ALA A 230 -2.56 7.14 5.53
C ALA A 230 -3.20 8.53 5.76
N SER A 231 -2.42 9.53 6.18
CA SER A 231 -2.90 10.90 6.32
C SER A 231 -3.29 11.50 4.98
N ALA A 232 -2.40 11.41 3.98
CA ALA A 232 -2.67 11.87 2.62
C ALA A 232 -3.94 11.22 2.04
N SER A 233 -4.10 9.90 2.19
CA SER A 233 -5.32 9.22 1.74
C SER A 233 -6.58 9.78 2.40
N ARG A 234 -6.59 10.01 3.71
CA ARG A 234 -7.77 10.56 4.40
C ARG A 234 -8.11 11.96 3.91
N ASP A 235 -7.09 12.80 3.75
CA ASP A 235 -7.28 14.18 3.29
C ASP A 235 -7.81 14.22 1.85
N ILE A 236 -7.23 13.42 0.95
CA ILE A 236 -7.69 13.35 -0.45
C ILE A 236 -9.08 12.73 -0.56
N SER A 237 -9.39 11.64 0.15
CA SER A 237 -10.74 11.06 0.16
C SER A 237 -11.77 12.08 0.64
N ARG A 238 -11.45 12.87 1.68
CA ARG A 238 -12.31 13.96 2.15
C ARG A 238 -12.51 15.04 1.09
N GLN A 239 -11.43 15.52 0.47
CA GLN A 239 -11.51 16.55 -0.58
C GLN A 239 -12.32 16.06 -1.79
N SER A 240 -12.13 14.79 -2.19
CA SER A 240 -12.92 14.17 -3.27
C SER A 240 -14.40 14.18 -2.94
N ASN A 241 -14.79 13.80 -1.71
CA ASN A 241 -16.19 13.81 -1.30
C ASN A 241 -16.79 15.22 -1.30
N ILE A 242 -16.03 16.23 -0.88
CA ILE A 242 -16.45 17.64 -0.93
C ILE A 242 -16.66 18.08 -2.38
N CYS A 243 -15.72 17.77 -3.28
CA CYS A 243 -15.82 18.08 -4.70
C CYS A 243 -17.08 17.44 -5.30
N ILE A 244 -17.29 16.14 -5.09
CA ILE A 244 -18.47 15.41 -5.58
C ILE A 244 -19.75 16.07 -5.03
N ALA A 245 -19.83 16.34 -3.72
CA ALA A 245 -21.01 16.98 -3.14
C ALA A 245 -21.30 18.37 -3.74
N SER A 246 -20.25 19.15 -4.03
CA SER A 246 -20.40 20.47 -4.67
C SER A 246 -20.90 20.41 -6.12
N VAL A 247 -20.77 19.26 -6.78
CA VAL A 247 -21.34 19.04 -8.12
C VAL A 247 -22.81 18.63 -8.01
N PHE A 248 -23.11 17.60 -7.23
CA PHE A 248 -24.43 16.97 -7.24
C PHE A 248 -25.49 17.76 -6.46
N LYS A 249 -25.12 18.48 -5.40
CA LYS A 249 -26.10 19.27 -4.64
C LYS A 249 -26.75 20.38 -5.49
N PRO A 250 -25.99 21.28 -6.15
CA PRO A 250 -26.59 22.28 -7.04
C PRO A 250 -27.31 21.66 -8.25
N THR A 251 -26.86 20.50 -8.72
CA THR A 251 -27.52 19.78 -9.82
C THR A 251 -28.97 19.39 -9.47
N ASN A 252 -29.21 18.97 -8.23
CA ASN A 252 -30.57 18.66 -7.77
C ASN A 252 -31.46 19.91 -7.72
N ASP A 253 -30.90 21.05 -7.34
CA ASP A 253 -31.60 22.33 -7.34
C ASP A 253 -31.98 22.73 -8.79
N GLN A 254 -31.04 22.61 -9.73
CA GLN A 254 -31.30 22.87 -11.16
C GLN A 254 -32.39 21.97 -11.76
N ILE A 255 -32.41 20.68 -11.41
CA ILE A 255 -33.48 19.75 -11.83
C ILE A 255 -34.83 20.19 -11.24
N THR A 256 -34.83 20.65 -10.00
CA THR A 256 -36.04 21.13 -9.33
C THR A 256 -36.59 22.37 -10.02
N ASP A 257 -35.72 23.35 -10.32
CA ASP A 257 -36.09 24.56 -11.05
C ASP A 257 -36.60 24.25 -12.46
N ALA A 258 -35.94 23.34 -13.17
CA ALA A 258 -36.38 22.87 -14.48
C ALA A 258 -37.74 22.17 -14.42
N THR A 259 -38.04 21.47 -13.32
CA THR A 259 -39.36 20.85 -13.07
C THR A 259 -40.44 21.92 -12.92
N TYR A 260 -40.18 22.96 -12.11
CA TYR A 260 -41.12 24.07 -11.94
C TYR A 260 -41.36 24.83 -13.24
N ALA A 261 -40.31 25.09 -14.01
CA ALA A 261 -40.42 25.73 -15.32
C ALA A 261 -41.29 24.89 -16.29
N ALA A 262 -41.16 23.56 -16.26
CA ALA A 262 -41.99 22.68 -17.06
C ALA A 262 -43.47 22.73 -16.62
N TYR A 263 -43.75 22.75 -15.32
CA TYR A 263 -45.12 22.89 -14.81
C TYR A 263 -45.76 24.23 -15.19
N GLU A 264 -45.02 25.32 -15.10
CA GLU A 264 -45.49 26.64 -15.55
C GLU A 264 -45.75 26.66 -17.06
N CYS A 265 -44.87 26.05 -17.87
CA CYS A 265 -45.10 25.87 -19.30
C CYS A 265 -46.43 25.14 -19.57
N ILE A 266 -46.68 24.01 -18.89
CA ILE A 266 -47.90 23.21 -19.06
C ILE A 266 -49.16 23.98 -18.63
N LYS A 267 -49.07 24.73 -17.54
CA LYS A 267 -50.20 25.49 -16.97
C LYS A 267 -50.66 26.64 -17.88
N ASN A 268 -49.72 27.24 -18.61
CA ASN A 268 -49.95 28.42 -19.45
C ASN A 268 -50.34 28.09 -20.91
N LEU A 269 -50.55 26.80 -21.25
CA LEU A 269 -51.20 26.35 -22.49
C LEU A 269 -52.72 26.48 -22.40
#